data_AF-A0A1G3A5G1-F1
#
_entry.id   AF-A0A1G3A5G1-F1
#
_cell.length_a   1.000
_cell.length_b   1.000
_cell.length_c   1.000
_cell.angle_alpha   90.00
_cell.angle_beta   90.00
_cell.angle_gamma   90.00
#
_symmetry.space_group_name_H-M   'P 1'
#
loop_
_entity.id
_entity.type
_entity.pdbx_description
1 polymer ?
#
loop_
_entity_poly.entity_id
_entity_poly.type
_entity_poly.pdbx_seq_one_letter_code
_entity_poly.pdbx_strand_id
1 'polypeptide(L)'
;MEFGEDIEGQSPPHLYHYYRDFAFKPTPERRDVVILSYVLPAPFNLGYTGLGRMVVSKFNGMTIRSIKDIPAAQKLNPESEYDVIEFELDNPVVVIPRRQLPAANPFIRRNYGIEKLSNLGPAGLPF
;
A
#
# COMPACT_ATOMS: atom_id res chain seq x y z
N MET A 1 -10.92 -4.28 12.56
CA MET A 1 -10.55 -2.90 12.18
C MET A 1 -9.44 -2.45 13.10
N GLU A 2 -8.39 -1.80 12.56
CA GLU A 2 -7.16 -1.44 13.29
C GLU A 2 -7.40 -0.51 14.50
N PHE A 3 -8.50 0.25 14.49
CA PHE A 3 -8.83 1.27 15.50
C PHE A 3 -10.07 0.92 16.35
N GLY A 4 -10.49 -0.35 16.38
CA GLY A 4 -11.66 -0.78 17.18
C GLY A 4 -13.00 -0.20 16.70
N GLU A 5 -13.97 -0.08 17.62
CA GLU A 5 -15.31 0.47 17.35
C GLU A 5 -15.33 2.02 17.33
N ASP A 6 -14.33 2.68 17.91
CA ASP A 6 -14.21 4.14 17.99
C ASP A 6 -13.11 4.66 17.05
N ILE A 7 -13.40 4.61 15.74
CA ILE A 7 -12.49 5.08 14.69
C ILE A 7 -12.30 6.61 14.75
N GLU A 8 -13.28 7.34 15.27
CA GLU A 8 -13.25 8.80 15.37
C GLU A 8 -12.26 9.30 16.42
N GLY A 9 -12.19 8.63 17.58
CA GLY A 9 -11.24 8.97 18.64
C GLY A 9 -9.84 8.37 18.47
N GLN A 10 -9.71 7.25 17.76
CA GLN A 10 -8.49 6.44 17.78
C GLN A 10 -7.70 6.44 16.46
N SER A 11 -8.29 6.92 15.36
CA SER A 11 -7.57 7.04 14.08
C SER A 11 -6.80 8.35 13.98
N PRO A 12 -5.62 8.36 13.34
CA PRO A 12 -4.98 9.62 12.95
C PRO A 12 -5.96 10.53 12.19
N PRO A 13 -6.02 11.85 12.48
CA PRO A 13 -7.03 12.75 11.90
C PRO A 13 -7.10 12.72 10.37
N HIS A 14 -5.96 12.52 9.70
CA HIS A 14 -5.91 12.44 8.24
C HIS A 14 -6.59 11.17 7.71
N LEU A 15 -6.50 10.03 8.40
CA LEU A 15 -7.18 8.80 8.01
C LEU A 15 -8.69 8.89 8.25
N TYR A 16 -9.11 9.59 9.31
CA TYR A 16 -10.54 9.82 9.55
C TYR A 16 -11.20 10.61 8.42
N HIS A 17 -10.52 11.61 7.85
CA HIS A 17 -10.99 12.30 6.64
C HIS A 17 -11.23 11.31 5.48
N TYR A 18 -10.30 10.39 5.21
CA TYR A 18 -10.50 9.39 4.16
C TYR A 18 -11.70 8.48 4.45
N TYR A 19 -11.87 8.06 5.70
CA TYR A 19 -13.01 7.25 6.11
C TYR A 19 -14.34 8.01 5.91
N ARG A 20 -14.48 9.21 6.46
CA ARG A 20 -15.72 10.00 6.39
C ARG A 20 -16.12 10.35 4.95
N ASP A 21 -15.14 10.75 4.13
CA ASP A 21 -15.40 11.38 2.85
C ASP A 21 -15.37 10.39 1.69
N PHE A 22 -14.63 9.27 1.81
CA PHE A 22 -14.44 8.31 0.71
C PHE A 22 -14.82 6.87 1.07
N ALA A 23 -14.96 6.50 2.36
CA ALA A 23 -15.43 5.15 2.66
C ALA A 23 -16.85 4.96 2.11
N PHE A 24 -17.05 3.84 1.43
CA PHE A 24 -18.32 3.45 0.83
C PHE A 24 -18.85 4.42 -0.25
N LYS A 25 -18.00 5.32 -0.77
CA LYS A 25 -18.32 6.29 -1.84
C LYS A 25 -17.33 6.18 -3.01
N PRO A 26 -17.28 5.02 -3.71
CA PRO A 26 -16.34 4.84 -4.83
C PRO A 26 -16.68 5.78 -5.99
N THR A 27 -15.64 6.35 -6.60
CA THR A 27 -15.70 7.15 -7.83
C THR A 27 -14.81 6.54 -8.91
N PRO A 28 -14.99 6.89 -10.20
CA PRO A 28 -14.07 6.45 -11.26
C PRO A 28 -12.61 6.85 -10.99
N GLU A 29 -12.40 7.99 -10.33
CA GLU A 29 -11.09 8.54 -9.98
C GLU A 29 -10.49 7.87 -8.74
N ARG A 30 -11.32 7.40 -7.80
CA ARG A 30 -10.90 6.72 -6.56
C ARG A 30 -11.95 5.68 -6.14
N ARG A 31 -11.67 4.41 -6.44
CA ARG A 31 -12.53 3.27 -6.12
C ARG A 31 -12.23 2.70 -4.73
N ASP A 32 -10.95 2.62 -4.37
CA ASP A 32 -10.49 2.25 -3.02
C ASP A 32 -9.54 3.32 -2.46
N VAL A 33 -9.51 3.47 -1.14
CA VAL A 33 -8.41 4.15 -0.45
C VAL A 33 -7.33 3.11 -0.13
N VAL A 34 -6.22 3.14 -0.86
CA VAL A 34 -5.11 2.19 -0.69
C VAL A 34 -4.12 2.74 0.32
N ILE A 35 -3.85 1.99 1.38
CA ILE A 35 -3.03 2.44 2.51
C ILE A 35 -1.83 1.51 2.66
N LEU A 36 -0.63 2.07 2.83
CA LEU A 36 0.48 1.35 3.45
C LEU A 36 0.20 1.26 4.95
N SER A 37 -0.35 0.14 5.41
CA SER A 37 -0.69 -0.03 6.83
C SER A 37 0.55 -0.02 7.72
N TYR A 38 1.54 -0.86 7.40
CA TYR A 38 2.80 -0.98 8.12
C TYR A 38 3.86 -1.66 7.25
N VAL A 39 5.13 -1.54 7.67
CA VAL A 39 6.27 -2.23 7.06
C VAL A 39 6.76 -3.34 7.98
N LEU A 40 6.78 -4.58 7.48
CA LEU A 40 7.36 -5.71 8.20
C LEU A 40 8.89 -5.57 8.27
N PRO A 41 9.51 -5.53 9.46
CA PRO A 41 10.95 -5.31 9.57
C PRO A 41 11.79 -6.36 8.85
N ALA A 42 12.73 -5.93 8.01
CA ALA A 42 13.68 -6.82 7.35
C ALA A 42 14.97 -6.08 6.98
N PRO A 43 16.09 -6.81 6.75
CA PRO A 43 17.34 -6.20 6.31
C PRO A 43 17.21 -5.38 5.01
N PHE A 44 16.22 -5.70 4.17
CA PHE A 44 15.99 -5.09 2.85
C PHE A 44 15.19 -3.77 2.91
N ASN A 45 14.61 -3.41 4.05
CA ASN A 45 13.79 -2.21 4.22
C ASN A 45 14.22 -1.34 5.41
N LEU A 46 15.51 -1.40 5.75
CA LEU A 46 16.13 -0.53 6.74
C LEU A 46 15.87 0.94 6.35
N GLY A 47 15.38 1.72 7.32
CA GLY A 47 14.94 3.11 7.12
C GLY A 47 13.44 3.28 6.84
N TYR A 48 12.70 2.20 6.54
CA TYR A 48 11.26 2.27 6.27
C TYR A 48 10.38 1.64 7.36
N THR A 49 10.96 1.01 8.38
CA THR A 49 10.23 0.25 9.42
C THR A 49 9.26 1.09 10.27
N GLY A 50 9.46 2.41 10.34
CA GLY A 50 8.54 3.34 11.02
C GLY A 50 7.41 3.87 10.16
N LEU A 51 7.39 3.55 8.86
CA LEU A 51 6.38 4.03 7.92
C LEU A 51 5.10 3.20 8.03
N GLY A 52 3.96 3.89 7.94
CA GLY A 52 2.64 3.28 7.99
C GLY A 52 1.54 4.33 8.03
N ARG A 53 0.29 3.91 7.84
CA ARG A 53 -0.90 4.78 7.84
C ARG A 53 -0.82 5.91 6.80
N MET A 54 -0.16 5.64 5.67
CA MET A 54 -0.01 6.57 4.55
C MET A 54 -0.83 6.10 3.35
N VAL A 55 -1.54 7.03 2.71
CA VAL A 55 -2.36 6.73 1.53
C VAL A 55 -1.49 6.77 0.29
N VAL A 56 -1.53 5.70 -0.50
CA VAL A 56 -0.76 5.56 -1.74
C VAL A 56 -1.39 6.45 -2.82
N SER A 57 -0.57 7.34 -3.39
CA SER A 57 -0.97 8.20 -4.51
C SER A 57 -0.61 7.56 -5.86
N LYS A 58 0.67 7.19 -6.02
CA LYS A 58 1.19 6.59 -7.25
C LYS A 58 2.14 5.44 -6.97
N PHE A 59 2.24 4.55 -7.93
CA PHE A 59 3.28 3.53 -7.98
C PHE A 59 3.86 3.51 -9.41
N ASN A 60 5.17 3.72 -9.52
CA ASN A 60 5.91 3.77 -10.79
C ASN A 60 5.32 4.80 -11.77
N GLY A 61 4.85 5.94 -11.23
CA GLY A 61 4.22 7.03 -11.98
C GLY A 61 2.73 6.83 -12.29
N MET A 62 2.16 5.64 -12.07
CA MET A 62 0.73 5.38 -12.27
C MET A 62 -0.07 5.75 -11.02
N THR A 63 -1.10 6.57 -11.18
CA THR A 63 -2.09 6.87 -10.12
C THR A 63 -2.80 5.59 -9.69
N ILE A 64 -2.80 5.33 -8.38
CA ILE A 64 -3.50 4.19 -7.79
C ILE A 64 -4.92 4.60 -7.41
N ARG A 65 -5.91 3.98 -8.04
CA ARG A 65 -7.33 4.25 -7.80
C ARG A 65 -8.02 3.10 -7.05
N SER A 66 -7.41 1.92 -7.04
CA SER A 66 -7.89 0.70 -6.40
C SER A 66 -6.69 -0.17 -6.01
N ILE A 67 -6.86 -1.03 -5.00
CA ILE A 67 -5.83 -2.04 -4.64
C ILE A 67 -5.51 -2.97 -5.84
N LYS A 68 -6.49 -3.15 -6.73
CA LYS A 68 -6.35 -3.95 -7.96
C LYS A 68 -5.39 -3.34 -8.98
N ASP A 69 -5.06 -2.04 -8.86
CA ASP A 69 -4.14 -1.38 -9.78
C ASP A 69 -2.66 -1.71 -9.44
N ILE A 70 -2.37 -2.15 -8.20
CA ILE A 70 -1.00 -2.39 -7.71
C ILE A 70 -0.20 -3.36 -8.58
N PRO A 71 -0.71 -4.54 -8.99
CA PRO A 71 0.07 -5.46 -9.84
C PRO A 71 0.37 -4.91 -11.23
N ALA A 72 -0.52 -4.06 -11.77
CA ALA A 72 -0.30 -3.42 -13.07
C ALA A 72 0.76 -2.32 -12.94
N ALA A 73 0.65 -1.47 -11.92
CA ALA A 73 1.60 -0.41 -11.64
C ALA A 73 3.02 -0.94 -11.34
N GLN A 74 3.13 -2.05 -10.59
CA GLN A 74 4.41 -2.68 -10.30
C GLN A 74 5.15 -3.13 -11.58
N LYS A 75 4.42 -3.55 -12.61
CA LYS A 75 4.99 -4.02 -13.88
C LYS A 75 5.41 -2.89 -14.82
N LEU A 76 5.06 -1.63 -14.52
CA LEU A 76 5.46 -0.49 -15.34
C LEU A 76 6.97 -0.28 -15.26
N ASN A 77 7.52 0.31 -16.33
CA ASN A 77 8.93 0.64 -16.46
C ASN A 77 9.83 -0.57 -16.17
N PRO A 78 9.70 -1.71 -16.87
CA PRO A 78 10.41 -2.95 -16.54
C PRO A 78 11.94 -2.80 -16.48
N GLU A 79 12.50 -1.88 -17.26
CA GLU A 79 13.94 -1.58 -17.29
C GLU A 79 14.43 -0.77 -16.08
N SER A 80 13.54 -0.25 -15.23
CA SER A 80 13.91 0.48 -14.00
C SER A 80 14.53 -0.47 -12.98
N GLU A 81 15.61 -0.04 -12.32
CA GLU A 81 16.21 -0.75 -11.19
C GLU A 81 15.37 -0.64 -9.89
N TYR A 82 14.42 0.30 -9.86
CA TYR A 82 13.65 0.64 -8.67
C TYR A 82 12.14 0.62 -8.91
N ASP A 83 11.42 0.16 -7.90
CA ASP A 83 10.01 0.44 -7.69
C ASP A 83 9.89 1.71 -6.83
N VAL A 84 9.03 2.65 -7.24
CA VAL A 84 8.85 3.95 -6.57
C VAL A 84 7.40 4.11 -6.17
N ILE A 85 7.14 4.30 -4.87
CA ILE A 85 5.82 4.50 -4.30
C ILE A 85 5.74 5.92 -3.74
N GLU A 86 4.78 6.68 -4.25
CA GLU A 86 4.46 8.04 -3.80
C GLU A 86 3.19 8.02 -2.96
N PHE A 87 3.12 8.87 -1.96
CA PHE A 87 2.02 8.96 -1.01
C PHE A 87 1.39 10.35 -1.03
N GLU A 88 0.15 10.45 -0.56
CA GLU A 88 -0.52 11.75 -0.37
C GLU A 88 0.06 12.50 0.84
N LEU A 89 -0.32 13.78 0.99
CA LEU A 89 0.05 14.64 2.13
C LEU A 89 1.56 14.87 2.29
N ASP A 90 2.28 14.96 1.18
CA ASP A 90 3.74 15.18 1.13
C ASP A 90 4.54 14.17 1.97
N ASN A 91 3.98 12.97 2.16
CA ASN A 91 4.64 11.86 2.83
C ASN A 91 5.89 11.41 2.03
N PRO A 92 6.91 10.86 2.71
CA PRO A 92 8.17 10.49 2.08
C PRO A 92 7.97 9.43 0.98
N VAL A 93 8.64 9.62 -0.15
CA VAL A 93 8.67 8.64 -1.25
C VAL A 93 9.42 7.39 -0.81
N VAL A 94 8.85 6.22 -1.08
CA VAL A 94 9.50 4.92 -0.82
C VAL A 94 10.08 4.39 -2.12
N VAL A 95 11.38 4.10 -2.09
CA VAL A 95 12.13 3.55 -3.24
C VAL A 95 12.62 2.16 -2.88
N ILE A 96 12.26 1.17 -3.70
CA ILE A 96 12.53 -0.26 -3.46
C ILE A 96 13.40 -0.80 -4.59
N PRO A 97 14.64 -1.26 -4.32
CA PRO A 97 15.48 -1.86 -5.35
C PRO A 97 14.91 -3.21 -5.83
N ARG A 98 14.52 -3.30 -7.11
CA ARG A 98 13.88 -4.50 -7.67
C ARG A 98 14.75 -5.74 -7.58
N ARG A 99 16.07 -5.56 -7.71
CA ARG A 99 17.06 -6.63 -7.57
C ARG A 99 17.00 -7.36 -6.21
N GLN A 100 16.45 -6.73 -5.18
CA GLN A 100 16.33 -7.33 -3.84
C GLN A 100 15.02 -8.11 -3.66
N LEU A 101 13.98 -7.83 -4.46
CA LEU A 101 12.66 -8.44 -4.31
C LEU A 101 12.68 -9.99 -4.37
N PRO A 102 13.45 -10.64 -5.28
CA PRO A 102 13.51 -12.10 -5.32
C PRO A 102 14.02 -12.75 -4.02
N ALA A 103 14.89 -12.06 -3.27
CA ALA A 103 15.40 -12.52 -1.98
C ALA A 103 14.51 -12.07 -0.81
N ALA A 104 13.99 -10.84 -0.86
CA ALA A 104 13.17 -10.26 0.20
C ALA A 104 11.81 -10.97 0.34
N ASN A 105 11.16 -11.30 -0.77
CA ASN A 105 9.82 -11.89 -0.76
C ASN A 105 9.78 -13.26 -0.03
N PRO A 106 10.65 -14.25 -0.35
CA PRO A 106 10.71 -15.50 0.41
C PRO A 106 11.10 -15.30 1.88
N PHE A 107 12.02 -14.36 2.17
CA PHE A 107 12.43 -14.04 3.53
C PHE A 107 11.25 -13.58 4.38
N ILE A 108 10.48 -12.59 3.89
CA ILE A 108 9.30 -12.06 4.56
C ILE A 108 8.26 -13.17 4.77
N ARG A 109 7.97 -13.97 3.73
CA ARG A 109 6.99 -15.07 3.84
C ARG A 109 7.33 -16.05 4.95
N ARG A 110 8.58 -16.51 5.00
CA ARG A 110 9.02 -17.49 5.99
C ARG A 110 9.05 -16.91 7.40
N ASN A 111 9.64 -15.73 7.57
CA ASN A 111 9.87 -15.16 8.90
C ASN A 111 8.59 -14.62 9.56
N TYR A 112 7.57 -14.26 8.77
CA TYR A 112 6.31 -13.71 9.26
C TYR A 112 5.09 -14.63 9.03
N GLY A 113 5.30 -15.85 8.53
CA GLY A 113 4.22 -16.82 8.31
C GLY A 113 3.21 -16.41 7.23
N ILE A 114 3.64 -15.66 6.21
CA ILE A 114 2.76 -15.19 5.13
C ILE A 114 2.65 -16.24 4.04
N GLU A 115 1.48 -16.87 3.95
CA GLU A 115 1.21 -17.90 2.94
C GLU A 115 1.19 -17.33 1.51
N LYS A 116 0.50 -16.20 1.31
CA LYS A 116 0.35 -15.51 0.02
C LYS A 116 0.69 -14.04 0.15
N LEU A 117 1.54 -13.52 -0.75
CA LEU A 117 1.97 -12.11 -0.75
C LEU A 117 0.88 -11.13 -1.18
N SER A 118 -0.18 -11.62 -1.80
CA SER A 118 -1.34 -10.81 -2.18
C SER A 118 -2.62 -11.62 -2.03
N ASN A 119 -3.69 -10.93 -1.66
CA ASN A 119 -5.05 -11.44 -1.66
C ASN A 119 -5.96 -10.42 -2.35
N LEU A 120 -5.85 -10.37 -3.68
CA LEU A 120 -6.74 -9.58 -4.52
C LEU A 120 -7.86 -10.54 -4.93
N GLY A 121 -9.00 -10.46 -4.25
CA GLY A 121 -10.17 -11.28 -4.59
C GLY A 121 -10.56 -11.15 -6.08
N PRO A 122 -11.49 -11.98 -6.58
CA PRO A 122 -11.87 -11.95 -7.98
C PRO A 122 -12.29 -10.53 -8.41
N ALA A 123 -11.94 -10.17 -9.64
CA ALA A 123 -12.26 -8.87 -10.18
C ALA A 123 -13.78 -8.69 -10.32
N GLY A 124 -14.42 -8.05 -9.34
CA GLY A 124 -15.72 -7.40 -9.56
C GLY A 124 -16.89 -7.78 -8.65
N LEU A 125 -16.67 -8.23 -7.41
CA LEU A 125 -17.78 -8.22 -6.45
C LEU A 125 -17.90 -6.83 -5.81
N PRO A 126 -19.03 -6.11 -6.00
CA PRO A 126 -19.35 -4.98 -5.13
C PRO A 126 -19.60 -5.53 -3.72
N PHE A 127 -19.10 -4.82 -2.72
CA PHE A 127 -19.57 -4.99 -1.34
C PHE A 127 -20.94 -4.31 -1.20
#